data_AF-A0A3M1F639-F1
#
_entry.id   AF-A0A3M1F639-F1
#
_cell.length_a   1.000
_cell.length_b   1.000
_cell.length_c   1.000
_cell.angle_alpha   90.00
_cell.angle_beta   90.00
_cell.angle_gamma   90.00
#
_symmetry.space_group_name_H-M   'P 1'
#
loop_
_entity.id
_entity.type
_entity.pdbx_description
1 polymer ?
#
loop_
_entity_poly.entity_id
_entity_poly.type
_entity_poly.pdbx_seq_one_letter_code
_entity_poly.pdbx_strand_id
1 'polypeptide(L)'
;RVGVATFDGEERFVIDPTIEFQLLESRHPPLAGIGDPCSHDMECQDDLVCSRASRTCIQVDPTPWWGDPRGVNGACSTDADCPVGQFCDTNHPIKAEGPFRAYYYTDRDAGRFLCQVPDRDAPLDEICPRMIQVDDVLSGRFVPGKEVCLEARIVVSYVNPGDLDSHIQSQFEHPLVYPSGSPPLPVSFQSSENSPPYKDPDNPIGALPDPPLDAHVVMLGTVRYDDGHRWFEVHPIKWWRRLP
;
A
#
# COMPACT_ATOMS: atom_id res chain seq x y z
N ARG A 1 19.59 -25.93 1.83
CA ARG A 1 20.09 -26.27 0.46
C ARG A 1 18.90 -26.76 -0.36
N VAL A 2 18.79 -26.38 -1.64
CA VAL A 2 17.79 -26.97 -2.53
C VAL A 2 18.36 -28.26 -3.08
N GLY A 3 17.72 -29.39 -2.77
CA GLY A 3 18.04 -30.69 -3.35
C GLY A 3 17.05 -31.05 -4.46
N VAL A 4 17.41 -32.02 -5.29
CA VAL A 4 16.49 -32.65 -6.24
C VAL A 4 16.24 -34.08 -5.76
N ALA A 5 14.99 -34.47 -5.58
CA ALA A 5 14.58 -35.82 -5.25
C ALA A 5 13.56 -36.33 -6.26
N THR A 6 13.69 -37.59 -6.67
CA THR A 6 12.80 -38.19 -7.66
C THR A 6 11.63 -38.87 -6.97
N PHE A 7 10.40 -38.50 -7.32
CA PHE A 7 9.16 -39.15 -6.89
C PHE A 7 8.41 -39.64 -8.13
N ASP A 8 8.09 -40.93 -8.17
CA ASP A 8 7.40 -41.59 -9.30
C ASP A 8 8.06 -41.39 -10.67
N GLY A 9 9.40 -41.24 -10.69
CA GLY A 9 10.17 -41.00 -11.91
C GLY A 9 10.29 -39.53 -12.32
N GLU A 10 9.67 -38.60 -11.59
CA GLU A 10 9.82 -37.16 -11.80
C GLU A 10 10.74 -36.53 -10.77
N GLU A 11 11.69 -35.73 -11.23
CA GLU A 11 12.55 -34.92 -10.36
C GLU A 11 11.76 -33.73 -9.77
N ARG A 12 11.75 -33.64 -8.44
CA ARG A 12 11.13 -32.54 -7.69
C ARG A 12 12.19 -31.85 -6.84
N PHE A 13 12.11 -30.53 -6.78
CA PHE A 13 12.91 -29.76 -5.85
C PHE A 13 12.39 -29.99 -4.44
N VAL A 14 13.27 -30.46 -3.55
CA VAL A 14 12.95 -30.64 -2.13
C VAL A 14 13.76 -29.62 -1.35
N ILE A 15 13.04 -28.79 -0.60
CA ILE A 15 13.63 -27.93 0.43
C ILE A 15 13.90 -28.84 1.62
N ASP A 16 15.18 -28.97 1.97
CA ASP A 16 15.60 -29.70 3.16
C ASP A 16 14.94 -29.10 4.42
N PRO A 17 14.10 -29.84 5.16
CA PRO A 17 13.41 -29.33 6.35
C PRO A 17 14.36 -29.07 7.54
N THR A 18 15.64 -29.43 7.44
CA THR A 18 16.66 -29.19 8.47
C THR A 18 17.41 -27.86 8.32
N ILE A 19 16.92 -26.95 7.46
CA ILE A 19 17.40 -25.57 7.47
C ILE A 19 16.99 -24.95 8.81
N GLU A 20 17.94 -24.86 9.74
CA GLU A 20 17.84 -23.94 10.87
C GLU A 20 17.66 -22.54 10.28
N PHE A 21 16.45 -22.00 10.39
CA PHE A 21 16.21 -20.60 10.15
C PHE A 21 16.97 -19.85 11.25
N GLN A 22 18.07 -19.19 10.88
CA GLN A 22 18.55 -18.10 11.70
C GLN A 22 17.47 -17.03 11.65
N LEU A 23 16.70 -16.93 12.73
CA LEU A 23 15.94 -15.73 13.03
C LEU A 23 16.99 -14.62 13.11
N LEU A 24 17.15 -13.89 12.02
CA LEU A 24 17.85 -12.61 12.08
C LEU A 24 17.07 -11.79 13.10
N GLU A 25 17.73 -11.35 14.17
CA GLU A 25 17.10 -10.45 15.12
C GLU A 25 16.47 -9.29 14.34
N SER A 26 15.14 -9.22 14.41
CA SER A 26 14.41 -8.10 13.84
C SER A 26 14.99 -6.83 14.45
N ARG A 27 15.52 -5.93 13.62
CA ARG A 27 15.97 -4.60 14.07
C ARG A 27 14.83 -3.75 14.62
N HIS A 28 13.60 -4.15 14.37
CA HIS A 28 12.42 -3.49 14.86
C HIS A 28 11.84 -4.20 16.09
N PRO A 29 11.22 -3.46 17.04
CA PRO A 29 10.50 -4.04 18.16
C PRO A 29 9.47 -5.10 17.73
N PRO A 30 9.02 -6.00 18.62
CA PRO A 30 7.85 -6.84 18.34
C PRO A 30 6.63 -5.99 17.95
N LEU A 31 5.75 -6.54 17.11
CA LEU A 31 4.48 -5.90 16.77
C LEU A 31 3.51 -5.97 17.95
N ALA A 32 2.83 -4.86 18.21
CA ALA A 32 1.84 -4.67 19.26
C ALA A 32 0.55 -5.46 18.96
N GLY A 33 0.01 -6.13 19.99
CA GLY A 33 -1.23 -6.89 19.91
C GLY A 33 -2.47 -6.05 20.16
N ILE A 34 -3.64 -6.68 20.14
CA ILE A 34 -4.91 -5.97 20.36
C ILE A 34 -4.93 -5.26 21.73
N GLY A 35 -5.32 -3.97 21.73
CA GLY A 35 -5.39 -3.14 22.93
C GLY A 35 -4.05 -2.50 23.35
N ASP A 36 -2.93 -2.92 22.78
CA ASP A 36 -1.62 -2.30 23.05
C ASP A 36 -1.54 -0.90 22.43
N PRO A 37 -0.79 0.03 23.05
CA PRO A 37 -0.65 1.40 22.54
C PRO A 37 0.07 1.44 21.20
N CYS A 38 -0.32 2.39 20.35
CA CYS A 38 0.29 2.58 19.05
C CYS A 38 0.32 4.07 18.64
N SER A 39 1.24 4.37 17.72
CA SER A 39 1.31 5.63 17.01
C SER A 39 1.24 5.50 15.49
N HIS A 40 1.41 4.30 14.96
CA HIS A 40 1.27 3.99 13.54
C HIS A 40 0.70 2.59 13.35
N ASP A 41 0.02 2.36 12.22
CA ASP A 41 -0.52 1.03 11.86
C ASP A 41 0.58 -0.04 11.82
N MET A 42 1.77 0.33 11.33
CA MET A 42 2.93 -0.54 11.24
C MET A 42 3.56 -0.92 12.59
N GLU A 43 3.07 -0.37 13.71
CA GLU A 43 3.42 -0.86 15.05
C GLU A 43 2.54 -2.04 15.48
N CYS A 44 1.34 -2.16 14.90
CA CYS A 44 0.38 -3.22 15.21
C CYS A 44 0.65 -4.48 14.37
N GLN A 45 0.20 -5.64 14.88
CA GLN A 45 0.20 -6.91 14.13
C GLN A 45 -0.48 -6.78 12.76
N ASP A 46 -0.18 -7.70 11.85
CA ASP A 46 -0.48 -7.57 10.42
C ASP A 46 -2.00 -7.41 10.13
N ASP A 47 -2.85 -7.98 10.97
CA ASP A 47 -4.32 -7.96 10.90
C ASP A 47 -4.98 -6.85 11.74
N LEU A 48 -4.17 -5.96 12.33
CA LEU A 48 -4.62 -4.87 13.21
C LEU A 48 -4.24 -3.49 12.64
N VAL A 49 -5.01 -2.48 13.00
CA VAL A 49 -4.73 -1.07 12.68
C VAL A 49 -4.62 -0.24 13.95
N CYS A 50 -3.92 0.89 13.87
CA CYS A 50 -3.82 1.82 14.97
C CYS A 50 -5.04 2.74 14.99
N SER A 51 -5.94 2.52 15.95
CA SER A 51 -7.13 3.36 16.11
C SER A 51 -6.75 4.77 16.52
N ARG A 52 -7.17 5.77 15.74
CA ARG A 52 -7.00 7.18 16.13
C ARG A 52 -7.75 7.53 17.40
N ALA A 53 -8.95 6.96 17.58
CA ALA A 53 -9.81 7.28 18.71
C ALA A 53 -9.25 6.78 20.04
N SER A 54 -8.68 5.57 20.07
CA SER A 54 -8.16 4.95 21.30
C SER A 54 -6.64 4.98 21.43
N ARG A 55 -5.91 5.28 20.35
CA ARG A 55 -4.44 5.18 20.27
C ARG A 55 -3.93 3.78 20.64
N THR A 56 -4.71 2.77 20.26
CA THR A 56 -4.39 1.36 20.48
C THR A 56 -4.63 0.53 19.22
N CYS A 57 -3.95 -0.60 19.13
CA CYS A 57 -4.15 -1.55 18.05
C CYS A 57 -5.52 -2.22 18.18
N ILE A 58 -6.31 -2.18 17.12
CA ILE A 58 -7.65 -2.77 17.07
C ILE A 58 -7.78 -3.68 15.85
N GLN A 59 -8.67 -4.67 15.97
CA GLN A 59 -9.15 -5.41 14.81
C GLN A 59 -10.17 -4.56 14.06
N VAL A 60 -10.07 -4.56 12.73
CA VAL A 60 -11.05 -3.94 11.84
C VAL A 60 -11.60 -4.96 10.88
N ASP A 61 -12.85 -4.75 10.48
CA ASP A 61 -13.40 -5.51 9.35
C ASP A 61 -12.65 -5.09 8.08
N PRO A 62 -12.20 -6.05 7.25
CA PRO A 62 -11.58 -5.75 5.96
C PRO A 62 -12.49 -4.82 5.17
N THR A 63 -11.95 -3.67 4.74
CA THR A 63 -12.77 -2.73 3.98
C THR A 63 -12.92 -3.28 2.55
N PRO A 64 -14.14 -3.58 2.07
CA PRO A 64 -14.33 -4.04 0.69
C PRO A 64 -14.10 -2.90 -0.31
N TRP A 65 -13.91 -3.23 -1.59
CA TRP A 65 -13.75 -2.23 -2.67
C TRP A 65 -14.93 -1.26 -2.68
N TRP A 66 -16.16 -1.78 -2.64
CA TRP A 66 -17.44 -1.03 -2.57
C TRP A 66 -17.85 -0.54 -1.19
N GLY A 67 -16.90 -0.54 -0.26
CA GLY A 67 -17.08 -0.11 1.12
C GLY A 67 -17.04 1.40 1.30
N ASP A 68 -16.25 1.84 2.26
CA ASP A 68 -16.09 3.24 2.60
C ASP A 68 -15.02 3.91 1.72
N PRO A 69 -15.34 5.02 1.02
CA PRO A 69 -14.40 5.77 0.22
C PRO A 69 -13.17 6.25 1.00
N ARG A 70 -13.28 6.35 2.33
CA ARG A 70 -12.15 6.66 3.23
C ARG A 70 -10.97 5.76 3.00
N GLY A 71 -11.18 4.45 2.82
CA GLY A 71 -10.06 3.55 2.57
C GLY A 71 -9.65 3.49 1.09
N VAL A 72 -10.48 3.95 0.14
CA VAL A 72 -10.24 3.76 -1.31
C VAL A 72 -9.50 4.97 -1.87
N ASN A 73 -10.08 6.16 -1.68
CA ASN A 73 -9.51 7.40 -2.16
C ASN A 73 -8.84 8.19 -1.01
N GLY A 74 -8.77 7.64 0.20
CA GLY A 74 -8.28 8.38 1.36
C GLY A 74 -9.17 9.58 1.69
N ALA A 75 -10.44 9.53 1.27
CA ALA A 75 -11.37 10.63 1.47
C ALA A 75 -11.64 10.82 2.97
N CYS A 76 -11.93 12.04 3.41
CA CYS A 76 -12.23 12.34 4.81
C CYS A 76 -13.25 13.47 4.92
N SER A 77 -13.90 13.56 6.07
CA SER A 77 -14.71 14.72 6.45
C SER A 77 -14.16 15.40 7.70
N THR A 78 -13.44 14.65 8.53
CA THR A 78 -12.76 15.15 9.72
C THR A 78 -11.46 14.39 9.93
N ASP A 79 -10.59 14.91 10.80
CA ASP A 79 -9.37 14.21 11.23
C ASP A 79 -9.62 12.80 11.78
N ALA A 80 -10.81 12.54 12.35
CA ALA A 80 -11.16 11.23 12.89
C ALA A 80 -11.24 10.13 11.80
N ASP A 81 -11.40 10.53 10.54
CA ASP A 81 -11.47 9.62 9.40
C ASP A 81 -10.08 9.18 8.91
N CYS A 82 -9.03 9.90 9.31
CA CYS A 82 -7.69 9.67 8.81
C CYS A 82 -6.86 8.75 9.72
N PRO A 83 -5.96 7.95 9.14
CA PRO A 83 -5.00 7.16 9.90
C PRO A 83 -4.20 8.03 10.89
N VAL A 84 -3.67 7.40 11.92
CA VAL A 84 -2.82 8.10 12.88
C VAL A 84 -1.58 8.65 12.17
N GLY A 85 -1.21 9.90 12.50
CA GLY A 85 -0.11 10.61 11.83
C GLY A 85 -0.54 11.41 10.60
N GLN A 86 -1.78 11.26 10.14
CA GLN A 86 -2.35 12.05 9.04
C GLN A 86 -3.41 13.03 9.56
N PHE A 87 -3.79 14.01 8.73
CA PHE A 87 -4.87 14.95 9.01
C PHE A 87 -5.78 15.08 7.79
N CYS A 88 -7.00 15.56 8.00
CA CYS A 88 -7.95 15.80 6.93
C CYS A 88 -7.76 17.23 6.38
N ASP A 89 -7.27 17.38 5.14
CA ASP A 89 -7.05 18.71 4.56
C ASP A 89 -8.35 19.33 4.06
N THR A 90 -8.99 20.12 4.94
CA THR A 90 -10.27 20.77 4.63
C THR A 90 -10.17 21.97 3.69
N ASN A 91 -8.97 22.33 3.22
CA ASN A 91 -8.78 23.49 2.34
C ASN A 91 -8.93 23.14 0.86
N HIS A 92 -8.94 21.86 0.51
CA HIS A 92 -8.97 21.39 -0.87
C HIS A 92 -9.99 20.25 -1.03
N PRO A 93 -11.26 20.57 -1.30
CA PRO A 93 -12.28 19.55 -1.51
C PRO A 93 -12.05 18.81 -2.83
N ILE A 94 -12.31 17.50 -2.81
CA ILE A 94 -12.28 16.62 -3.98
C ILE A 94 -13.28 17.15 -5.01
N LYS A 95 -12.77 17.37 -6.24
CA LYS A 95 -13.55 17.89 -7.37
C LYS A 95 -14.59 16.86 -7.81
N ALA A 96 -15.80 17.32 -8.15
CA ALA A 96 -16.84 16.47 -8.73
C ALA A 96 -16.56 16.10 -10.20
N GLU A 97 -15.87 17.00 -10.91
CA GLU A 97 -15.59 16.91 -12.34
C GLU A 97 -14.16 17.33 -12.67
N GLY A 98 -13.71 17.04 -13.89
CA GLY A 98 -12.39 17.39 -14.38
C GLY A 98 -11.32 16.31 -14.13
N PRO A 99 -10.04 16.62 -14.46
CA PRO A 99 -8.97 15.63 -14.54
C PRO A 99 -8.49 15.07 -13.18
N PHE A 100 -8.81 15.72 -12.07
CA PHE A 100 -8.39 15.30 -10.72
C PHE A 100 -9.57 14.92 -9.82
N ARG A 101 -10.74 14.63 -10.41
CA ARG A 101 -11.89 14.12 -9.66
C ARG A 101 -11.62 12.70 -9.15
N ALA A 102 -12.31 12.30 -8.08
CA ALA A 102 -12.34 10.88 -7.72
C ALA A 102 -13.10 10.10 -8.81
N TYR A 103 -12.45 9.07 -9.37
CA TYR A 103 -13.06 8.23 -10.40
C TYR A 103 -13.98 7.18 -9.78
N TYR A 104 -13.53 6.57 -8.67
CA TYR A 104 -14.34 5.71 -7.83
C TYR A 104 -15.22 6.56 -6.90
N TYR A 105 -16.47 6.15 -6.70
CA TYR A 105 -17.42 6.80 -5.77
C TYR A 105 -17.58 8.31 -5.95
N THR A 106 -17.53 8.83 -7.18
CA THR A 106 -17.60 10.28 -7.45
C THR A 106 -18.70 10.99 -6.65
N ASP A 107 -19.92 10.42 -6.60
CA ASP A 107 -21.06 11.01 -5.87
C ASP A 107 -20.86 11.07 -4.34
N ARG A 108 -20.02 10.19 -3.77
CA ARG A 108 -19.75 10.12 -2.32
C ARG A 108 -18.52 10.92 -1.94
N ASP A 109 -17.55 11.06 -2.85
CA ASP A 109 -16.28 11.75 -2.61
C ASP A 109 -16.31 13.22 -2.99
N ALA A 110 -17.12 13.61 -3.98
CA ALA A 110 -17.24 15.01 -4.36
C ALA A 110 -17.60 15.89 -3.15
N GLY A 111 -16.77 16.91 -2.90
CA GLY A 111 -16.93 17.82 -1.76
C GLY A 111 -16.40 17.31 -0.42
N ARG A 112 -15.96 16.04 -0.33
CA ARG A 112 -15.12 15.56 0.79
C ARG A 112 -13.68 16.06 0.61
N PHE A 113 -12.83 15.75 1.58
CA PHE A 113 -11.43 16.14 1.63
C PHE A 113 -10.52 14.92 1.55
N LEU A 114 -9.20 15.10 1.60
CA LEU A 114 -8.22 14.01 1.56
C LEU A 114 -7.43 13.92 2.87
N CYS A 115 -7.14 12.69 3.29
CA CYS A 115 -6.17 12.43 4.34
C CYS A 115 -4.76 12.69 3.82
N GLN A 116 -4.00 13.51 4.55
CA GLN A 116 -2.70 14.01 4.11
C GLN A 116 -1.65 13.84 5.21
N VAL A 117 -0.41 13.63 4.79
CA VAL A 117 0.76 13.66 5.67
C VAL A 117 1.09 15.13 5.98
N PRO A 118 1.15 15.55 7.25
CA PRO A 118 1.31 16.95 7.65
C PRO A 118 2.66 17.56 7.26
N ASP A 119 3.75 16.85 7.56
CA ASP A 119 5.10 17.25 7.17
C ASP A 119 5.66 16.22 6.18
N ARG A 120 5.56 16.52 4.88
CA ARG A 120 6.03 15.63 3.81
C ARG A 120 7.56 15.54 3.74
N ASP A 121 8.27 16.47 4.38
CA ASP A 121 9.73 16.53 4.43
C ASP A 121 10.30 15.94 5.73
N ALA A 122 9.44 15.49 6.65
CA ALA A 122 9.85 14.86 7.90
C ALA A 122 10.79 13.65 7.66
N PRO A 123 11.66 13.32 8.64
CA PRO A 123 12.52 12.16 8.59
C PRO A 123 11.77 10.88 8.19
N LEU A 124 12.43 10.00 7.44
CA LEU A 124 11.79 8.79 6.91
C LEU A 124 11.27 7.86 8.00
N ASP A 125 12.00 7.74 9.09
CA ASP A 125 11.64 6.95 10.26
C ASP A 125 10.46 7.54 11.05
N GLU A 126 10.14 8.82 10.86
CA GLU A 126 8.95 9.45 11.46
C GLU A 126 7.68 9.12 10.68
N ILE A 127 7.72 9.21 9.33
CA ILE A 127 6.57 8.89 8.46
C ILE A 127 6.41 7.36 8.30
N CYS A 128 7.53 6.67 8.16
CA CYS A 128 7.64 5.25 7.85
C CYS A 128 8.57 4.54 8.85
N PRO A 129 8.14 4.36 10.11
CA PRO A 129 8.95 3.71 11.15
C PRO A 129 9.28 2.26 10.84
N ARG A 130 8.50 1.62 9.95
CA ARG A 130 8.79 0.32 9.37
C ARG A 130 8.43 0.30 7.90
N MET A 131 9.35 -0.20 7.08
CA MET A 131 9.14 -0.42 5.66
C MET A 131 8.92 -1.92 5.42
N ILE A 132 8.02 -2.23 4.49
CA ILE A 132 7.74 -3.58 4.02
C ILE A 132 8.22 -3.75 2.59
N GLN A 133 8.36 -5.00 2.16
CA GLN A 133 8.73 -5.31 0.78
C GLN A 133 7.48 -5.58 -0.06
N VAL A 134 7.64 -5.55 -1.39
CA VAL A 134 6.58 -5.84 -2.36
C VAL A 134 5.94 -7.22 -2.11
N ASP A 135 6.74 -8.20 -1.69
CA ASP A 135 6.29 -9.54 -1.27
C ASP A 135 5.19 -9.53 -0.22
N ASP A 136 5.35 -8.69 0.81
CA ASP A 136 4.44 -8.66 1.95
C ASP A 136 3.03 -8.21 1.52
N VAL A 137 2.96 -7.29 0.54
CA VAL A 137 1.68 -6.86 -0.03
C VAL A 137 1.11 -7.95 -0.91
N LEU A 138 1.89 -8.49 -1.85
CA LEU A 138 1.43 -9.51 -2.80
C LEU A 138 0.90 -10.78 -2.12
N SER A 139 1.46 -11.16 -0.98
CA SER A 139 1.01 -12.33 -0.24
C SER A 139 -0.32 -12.14 0.49
N GLY A 140 -0.88 -10.92 0.51
CA GLY A 140 -2.07 -10.59 1.30
C GLY A 140 -1.82 -10.65 2.80
N ARG A 141 -0.60 -10.33 3.25
CA ARG A 141 -0.20 -10.42 4.65
C ARG A 141 -1.03 -9.51 5.56
N PHE A 142 -1.38 -8.32 5.06
CA PHE A 142 -2.01 -7.26 5.84
C PHE A 142 -3.53 -7.18 5.61
N VAL A 143 -4.26 -6.75 6.64
CA VAL A 143 -5.71 -6.50 6.53
C VAL A 143 -6.00 -5.31 5.58
N PRO A 144 -6.96 -5.43 4.65
CA PRO A 144 -7.41 -4.30 3.85
C PRO A 144 -7.91 -3.12 4.72
N GLY A 145 -7.30 -1.95 4.52
CA GLY A 145 -7.51 -0.75 5.33
C GLY A 145 -6.33 -0.36 6.21
N LYS A 146 -5.32 -1.23 6.37
CA LYS A 146 -4.07 -0.91 7.09
C LYS A 146 -3.17 0.01 6.26
N GLU A 147 -2.63 1.06 6.88
CA GLU A 147 -1.56 1.87 6.28
C GLU A 147 -0.22 1.16 6.36
N VAL A 148 0.49 1.11 5.24
CA VAL A 148 1.82 0.51 5.12
C VAL A 148 2.78 1.45 4.42
N CYS A 149 4.07 1.30 4.73
CA CYS A 149 5.15 1.92 3.97
C CYS A 149 5.85 0.88 3.11
N LEU A 150 5.54 0.88 1.82
CA LEU A 150 6.07 -0.06 0.84
C LEU A 150 7.38 0.47 0.25
N GLU A 151 8.49 -0.24 0.49
CA GLU A 151 9.74 -0.06 -0.24
C GLU A 151 9.64 -0.79 -1.60
N ALA A 152 9.90 -0.07 -2.69
CA ALA A 152 9.72 -0.58 -4.03
C ALA A 152 10.65 0.07 -5.04
N ARG A 153 10.99 -0.69 -6.09
CA ARG A 153 11.62 -0.16 -7.29
C ARG A 153 10.60 -0.04 -8.42
N ILE A 154 10.44 1.16 -8.95
CA ILE A 154 9.40 1.44 -9.94
C ILE A 154 9.86 1.02 -11.33
N VAL A 155 9.06 0.20 -12.02
CA VAL A 155 9.39 -0.29 -13.37
C VAL A 155 8.57 0.40 -14.44
N VAL A 156 7.28 0.64 -14.17
CA VAL A 156 6.37 1.33 -15.08
C VAL A 156 5.41 2.17 -14.26
N SER A 157 5.18 3.42 -14.67
CA SER A 157 4.02 4.19 -14.25
C SER A 157 3.09 4.30 -15.45
N TYR A 158 1.94 3.63 -15.40
CA TYR A 158 0.94 3.67 -16.45
C TYR A 158 -0.24 4.51 -15.98
N VAL A 159 -0.47 5.65 -16.65
CA VAL A 159 -1.67 6.44 -16.43
C VAL A 159 -2.76 5.90 -17.33
N ASN A 160 -3.84 5.38 -16.75
CA ASN A 160 -4.98 4.96 -17.53
C ASN A 160 -5.70 6.24 -18.06
N PRO A 161 -5.80 6.44 -19.38
CA PRO A 161 -6.39 7.65 -19.94
C PRO A 161 -7.90 7.81 -19.63
N GLY A 162 -8.57 6.75 -19.15
CA GLY A 162 -10.00 6.78 -18.81
C GLY A 162 -10.32 7.37 -17.43
N ASP A 163 -9.50 7.07 -16.42
CA ASP A 163 -9.71 7.48 -15.03
C ASP A 163 -8.61 8.42 -14.50
N LEU A 164 -7.52 8.57 -15.25
CA LEU A 164 -6.31 9.28 -14.85
C LEU A 164 -5.68 8.74 -13.58
N ASP A 165 -6.06 7.53 -13.15
CA ASP A 165 -5.38 6.81 -12.10
C ASP A 165 -4.04 6.29 -12.63
N SER A 166 -3.02 6.43 -11.80
CA SER A 166 -1.67 6.02 -12.17
C SER A 166 -1.38 4.69 -11.51
N HIS A 167 -1.33 3.64 -12.33
CA HIS A 167 -0.87 2.33 -11.92
C HIS A 167 0.66 2.36 -11.83
N ILE A 168 1.16 2.43 -10.60
CA ILE A 168 2.58 2.39 -10.25
C ILE A 168 2.98 0.92 -10.12
N GLN A 169 3.66 0.41 -11.15
CA GLN A 169 4.15 -0.96 -11.22
C GLN A 169 5.50 -1.08 -10.53
N SER A 170 5.52 -1.85 -9.45
CA SER A 170 6.71 -2.11 -8.65
C SER A 170 7.34 -3.43 -9.06
N GLN A 171 8.68 -3.45 -9.12
CA GLN A 171 9.46 -4.64 -9.42
C GLN A 171 9.29 -5.68 -8.31
N PHE A 172 9.17 -6.94 -8.72
CA PHE A 172 9.23 -8.06 -7.81
C PHE A 172 10.26 -9.09 -8.33
N GLU A 173 11.15 -9.55 -7.45
CA GLU A 173 12.29 -10.40 -7.83
C GLU A 173 11.93 -11.89 -8.01
N HIS A 174 10.75 -12.35 -7.57
CA HIS A 174 10.35 -13.73 -7.78
C HIS A 174 9.37 -13.87 -8.95
N PRO A 175 9.58 -14.82 -9.88
CA PRO A 175 8.58 -15.12 -10.87
C PRO A 175 7.34 -15.66 -10.15
N LEU A 176 6.21 -14.94 -10.20
CA LEU A 176 4.94 -15.57 -9.86
C LEU A 176 4.81 -16.78 -10.80
N VAL A 177 4.74 -17.98 -10.24
CA VAL A 177 4.50 -19.19 -11.02
C VAL A 177 3.07 -19.08 -11.56
N TYR A 178 2.93 -18.49 -12.75
CA TYR A 178 1.66 -18.47 -13.45
C TYR A 178 1.24 -19.92 -13.73
N PRO A 179 -0.06 -20.25 -13.65
CA PRO A 179 -0.56 -21.54 -14.09
C PRO A 179 -0.02 -21.86 -15.49
N SER A 180 0.49 -23.08 -15.67
CA SER A 180 1.08 -23.53 -16.93
C SER A 180 0.15 -23.24 -18.11
N GLY A 181 0.55 -22.33 -19.01
CA GLY A 181 -0.23 -21.92 -20.17
C GLY A 181 -0.28 -20.42 -20.43
N SER A 182 0.06 -19.59 -19.45
CA SER A 182 0.20 -18.14 -19.64
C SER A 182 1.57 -17.79 -20.26
N PRO A 183 1.64 -16.84 -21.21
CA PRO A 183 2.92 -16.34 -21.69
C PRO A 183 3.72 -15.79 -20.49
N PRO A 184 5.04 -16.05 -20.40
CA PRO A 184 5.86 -15.47 -19.35
C PRO A 184 5.84 -13.95 -19.51
N LEU A 185 5.16 -13.25 -18.61
CA LEU A 185 5.42 -11.83 -18.44
C LEU A 185 6.84 -11.73 -17.84
N PRO A 186 7.77 -11.02 -18.49
CA PRO A 186 9.19 -11.04 -18.11
C PRO A 186 9.48 -10.44 -16.73
N VAL A 187 8.47 -9.82 -16.09
CA VAL A 187 8.53 -9.31 -14.72
C VAL A 187 7.12 -9.45 -14.15
N SER A 188 6.98 -10.08 -12.98
CA SER A 188 5.76 -9.96 -12.18
C SER A 188 5.78 -8.58 -11.54
N PHE A 189 4.71 -7.81 -11.70
CA PHE A 189 4.60 -6.48 -11.10
C PHE A 189 3.55 -6.49 -9.99
N GLN A 190 3.81 -5.73 -8.94
CA GLN A 190 2.78 -5.32 -8.00
C GLN A 190 2.26 -3.95 -8.42
N SER A 191 0.95 -3.82 -8.56
CA SER A 191 0.32 -2.53 -8.86
C SER A 191 0.02 -1.83 -7.54
N SER A 192 0.40 -0.56 -7.46
CA SER A 192 -0.10 0.40 -6.46
C SER A 192 -0.67 1.59 -7.20
N GLU A 193 -1.64 2.29 -6.62
CA GLU A 193 -2.40 3.32 -7.34
C GLU A 193 -2.28 4.69 -6.67
N ASN A 194 -1.97 5.70 -7.48
CA ASN A 194 -1.92 7.10 -7.07
C ASN A 194 -3.18 7.81 -7.56
N SER A 195 -4.18 7.86 -6.68
CA SER A 195 -5.52 8.34 -7.01
C SER A 195 -5.51 9.80 -7.52
N PRO A 196 -6.27 10.14 -8.58
CA PRO A 196 -6.28 11.46 -9.21
C PRO A 196 -6.37 12.68 -8.27
N PRO A 197 -7.19 12.67 -7.20
CA PRO A 197 -7.30 13.82 -6.29
C PRO A 197 -5.98 14.21 -5.59
N TYR A 198 -5.05 13.26 -5.37
CA TYR A 198 -3.73 13.59 -4.78
C TYR A 198 -2.80 14.29 -5.77
N LYS A 199 -3.06 14.16 -7.08
CA LYS A 199 -2.24 14.72 -8.16
C LYS A 199 -2.66 16.14 -8.56
N ASP A 200 -3.67 16.71 -7.90
CA ASP A 200 -4.18 18.04 -8.24
C ASP A 200 -3.11 19.13 -7.98
N PRO A 201 -2.68 19.89 -9.01
CA PRO A 201 -1.70 20.96 -8.85
C PRO A 201 -2.23 22.14 -8.01
N ASP A 202 -3.55 22.26 -7.85
CA ASP A 202 -4.17 23.28 -7.00
C ASP A 202 -4.21 22.87 -5.51
N ASN A 203 -3.74 21.67 -5.18
CA ASN A 203 -3.65 21.20 -3.80
C ASN A 203 -2.64 22.05 -3.01
N PRO A 204 -3.04 22.76 -1.92
CA PRO A 204 -2.20 23.71 -1.21
C PRO A 204 -0.98 23.08 -0.52
N ILE A 205 -1.03 21.80 -0.19
CA ILE A 205 0.12 21.03 0.35
C ILE A 205 0.99 20.40 -0.76
N GLY A 206 0.65 20.67 -2.02
CA GLY A 206 1.34 20.21 -3.21
C GLY A 206 0.74 18.94 -3.82
N ALA A 207 0.76 18.87 -5.14
CA ALA A 207 0.46 17.64 -5.87
C ALA A 207 1.45 16.53 -5.49
N LEU A 208 0.96 15.30 -5.42
CA LEU A 208 1.78 14.09 -5.31
C LEU A 208 2.02 13.52 -6.71
N PRO A 209 3.13 13.88 -7.39
CA PRO A 209 3.40 13.36 -8.73
C PRO A 209 3.65 11.85 -8.68
N ASP A 210 3.54 11.18 -9.82
CA ASP A 210 3.94 9.78 -9.89
C ASP A 210 5.46 9.63 -9.66
N PRO A 211 5.88 8.56 -8.96
CA PRO A 211 7.29 8.21 -8.89
C PRO A 211 7.93 8.05 -10.28
N PRO A 212 9.17 8.53 -10.48
CA PRO A 212 9.89 8.30 -11.73
C PRO A 212 10.16 6.82 -12.00
N LEU A 213 10.26 6.47 -13.28
CA LEU A 213 10.76 5.15 -13.70
C LEU A 213 12.14 4.87 -13.11
N ASP A 214 12.38 3.61 -12.75
CA ASP A 214 13.59 3.09 -12.09
C ASP A 214 13.91 3.71 -10.72
N ALA A 215 13.05 4.56 -10.18
CA ALA A 215 13.25 5.11 -8.85
C ALA A 215 13.11 4.02 -7.80
N HIS A 216 14.06 3.99 -6.87
CA HIS A 216 13.91 3.28 -5.61
C HIS A 216 13.18 4.20 -4.65
N VAL A 217 12.02 3.79 -4.15
CA VAL A 217 11.13 4.65 -3.35
C VAL A 217 10.57 3.89 -2.16
N VAL A 218 10.07 4.68 -1.22
CA VAL A 218 9.15 4.24 -0.18
C VAL A 218 7.83 4.98 -0.37
N MET A 219 6.72 4.24 -0.39
CA MET A 219 5.38 4.74 -0.61
C MET A 219 4.52 4.47 0.63
N LEU A 220 3.88 5.50 1.18
CA LEU A 220 2.86 5.35 2.21
C LEU A 220 1.48 5.28 1.55
N GLY A 221 0.70 4.27 1.90
CA GLY A 221 -0.69 4.17 1.47
C GLY A 221 -1.44 3.03 2.13
N THR A 222 -2.67 2.82 1.67
CA THR A 222 -3.60 1.86 2.28
C THR A 222 -3.56 0.52 1.57
N VAL A 223 -3.40 -0.59 2.30
CA VAL A 223 -3.50 -1.94 1.71
C VAL A 223 -4.94 -2.22 1.29
N ARG A 224 -5.11 -2.74 0.08
CA ARG A 224 -6.39 -3.13 -0.51
C ARG A 224 -6.30 -4.44 -1.26
N TYR A 225 -7.45 -5.08 -1.43
CA TYR A 225 -7.63 -6.16 -2.39
C TYR A 225 -8.51 -5.65 -3.52
N ASP A 226 -7.99 -5.65 -4.74
CA ASP A 226 -8.74 -5.32 -5.95
C ASP A 226 -9.42 -6.60 -6.46
N ASP A 227 -10.74 -6.68 -6.30
CA ASP A 227 -11.53 -7.82 -6.76
C ASP A 227 -11.57 -7.97 -8.29
N GLY A 228 -11.46 -6.85 -9.02
CA GLY A 228 -11.49 -6.79 -10.48
C GLY A 228 -10.22 -7.38 -11.10
N HIS A 229 -9.08 -7.11 -10.48
CA HIS A 229 -7.77 -7.59 -10.93
C HIS A 229 -7.23 -8.79 -10.15
N ARG A 230 -7.85 -9.13 -9.01
CA ARG A 230 -7.52 -10.25 -8.11
C ARG A 230 -6.12 -10.19 -7.52
N TRP A 231 -5.73 -9.01 -7.03
CA TRP A 231 -4.45 -8.81 -6.34
C TRP A 231 -4.60 -7.92 -5.12
N PHE A 232 -3.55 -7.92 -4.28
CA PHE A 232 -3.38 -6.90 -3.24
C PHE A 232 -2.54 -5.74 -3.76
N GLU A 233 -2.92 -4.52 -3.35
CA GLU A 233 -2.30 -3.28 -3.77
C GLU A 233 -2.19 -2.27 -2.62
N VAL A 234 -1.41 -1.21 -2.85
CA VAL A 234 -1.41 -0.01 -2.01
C VAL A 234 -2.19 1.07 -2.76
N HIS A 235 -3.38 1.43 -2.27
CA HIS A 235 -4.29 2.41 -2.86
C HIS A 235 -5.14 3.10 -1.77
N PRO A 236 -5.08 4.45 -1.65
CA PRO A 236 -4.25 5.34 -2.46
C PRO A 236 -2.86 5.42 -1.89
N ILE A 237 -1.88 5.68 -2.76
CA ILE A 237 -0.62 6.26 -2.35
C ILE A 237 -0.89 7.71 -1.91
N LYS A 238 -0.49 8.05 -0.69
CA LYS A 238 -0.74 9.38 -0.08
C LYS A 238 0.54 10.19 0.08
N TRP A 239 1.69 9.52 0.00
CA TRP A 239 3.01 10.11 0.07
C TRP A 239 4.05 9.12 -0.46
N TRP A 240 5.14 9.62 -1.04
CA TRP A 240 6.32 8.80 -1.33
C TRP A 240 7.59 9.63 -1.30
N ARG A 241 8.73 8.96 -1.12
CA ARG A 241 10.07 9.57 -1.21
C ARG A 241 11.04 8.65 -1.92
N ARG A 242 11.93 9.25 -2.69
CA ARG A 242 13.04 8.55 -3.32
C ARG A 242 14.11 8.18 -2.28
N LEU A 243 14.52 6.93 -2.29
CA LEU A 243 15.65 6.41 -1.54
C LEU A 243 16.96 6.61 -2.33
N PRO A 244 18.11 6.68 -1.65
CA PRO A 244 19.43 6.80 -2.28
C PRO A 244 19.73 5.71 -3.33
#